data_AF-A0A4U6TXM3-F1
#
_entry.id   AF-A0A4U6TXM3-F1
#
_cell.length_a   1.000
_cell.length_b   1.000
_cell.length_c   1.000
_cell.angle_alpha   90.00
_cell.angle_beta   90.00
_cell.angle_gamma   90.00
#
_symmetry.space_group_name_H-M   'P 1'
#
loop_
_entity.id
_entity.type
_entity.pdbx_description
1 polymer ?
#
loop_
_entity_poly.entity_id
_entity_poly.type
_entity_poly.pdbx_seq_one_letter_code
_entity_poly.pdbx_strand_id
1 'polypeptide(L)'
;MGNILKCFTGGDKDNGDDDYYPYYRPTSRPRPRYEHGLQAGDDEPAASSSQPLDFTFTGEDDDDDHGDHHYPDYGVVHQSGRTDQPAAASRPHHDVASLLQDLLYFECTSLVPEALGQHVTSSKKAQVKWYRNILEAYKNTRPPLKTPEEAAQLIATALSRIQRADLEGVLSFYNLPIPFPLPPSGSASSLPEGVQFVLNTLPIHNKCIGDGDGFSAYVDTADPRESANVPLEVHEMVIARTEARTHRDYQKADALQRSLHEAGFRVITISGEEILAKKYRIRMRGVDAPELKMANGKESKNALVKLIGGKRVTIYVYGQDQFGRYVGDIYCDDVFIQEQMLKSGHVWHFKIYDKRPEFAQWEREARAARRGLWASENPEKPWDWRREQRSANVQVY
;
A
#
# COMPACT_ATOMS: atom_id res chain seq x y z
N MET A 1 9.50 -20.80 -6.62
CA MET A 1 8.30 -21.15 -5.83
C MET A 1 7.24 -20.09 -6.13
N GLY A 2 6.40 -20.16 -7.15
CA GLY A 2 5.73 -21.29 -7.77
C GLY A 2 4.23 -21.15 -7.48
N ASN A 3 3.47 -20.64 -8.46
CA ASN A 3 2.02 -20.38 -8.45
C ASN A 3 1.17 -21.38 -7.64
N ILE A 4 0.44 -20.89 -6.64
CA ILE A 4 -0.84 -21.46 -6.21
C ILE A 4 -1.72 -20.28 -5.76
N LEU A 5 -2.69 -19.86 -6.58
CA LEU A 5 -3.99 -19.35 -6.14
C LEU A 5 -4.85 -19.02 -7.38
N LYS A 6 -5.45 -20.06 -7.94
CA LYS A 6 -6.75 -19.99 -8.60
C LYS A 6 -7.56 -21.12 -8.00
N CYS A 7 -8.62 -20.81 -7.24
CA CYS A 7 -9.86 -21.58 -7.21
C CYS A 7 -10.89 -21.02 -6.19
N PHE A 8 -12.08 -20.79 -6.75
CA PHE A 8 -13.44 -20.78 -6.20
C PHE A 8 -13.92 -19.69 -5.21
N THR A 9 -14.90 -18.95 -5.75
CA THR A 9 -15.91 -18.14 -5.09
C THR A 9 -16.77 -18.98 -4.14
N GLY A 10 -16.69 -18.69 -2.85
CA GLY A 10 -17.66 -19.09 -1.84
C GLY A 10 -18.17 -17.83 -1.14
N GLY A 11 -19.47 -17.59 -1.21
CA GLY A 11 -20.11 -16.47 -0.51
C GLY A 11 -20.09 -16.72 0.99
N ASP A 12 -19.15 -16.09 1.68
CA ASP A 12 -19.12 -16.07 3.14
C ASP A 12 -19.71 -14.75 3.64
N LYS A 13 -20.71 -14.91 4.51
CA LYS A 13 -21.38 -13.83 5.23
C LYS A 13 -20.32 -13.06 6.03
N ASP A 14 -20.38 -11.74 5.88
CA ASP A 14 -19.63 -10.73 6.63
C ASP A 14 -19.94 -10.94 8.13
N ASN A 15 -19.16 -11.79 8.80
CA ASN A 15 -19.26 -11.99 10.24
C ASN A 15 -18.78 -10.70 10.91
N GLY A 16 -19.68 -10.14 11.71
CA GLY A 16 -19.47 -8.90 12.44
C GLY A 16 -18.34 -9.05 13.45
N ASP A 17 -17.22 -8.42 13.13
CA ASP A 17 -16.25 -8.00 14.13
C ASP A 17 -16.40 -6.50 14.32
N ASP A 18 -16.83 -6.14 15.53
CA ASP A 18 -16.94 -4.78 16.02
C ASP A 18 -15.56 -4.10 15.97
N ASP A 19 -15.30 -3.33 14.92
CA ASP A 19 -14.25 -2.32 14.87
C ASP A 19 -14.61 -1.17 15.83
N TYR A 20 -14.62 -1.48 17.12
CA TYR A 20 -14.75 -0.53 18.21
C TYR A 20 -13.50 0.34 18.23
N TYR A 21 -13.64 1.57 17.73
CA TYR A 21 -12.63 2.62 17.87
C TYR A 21 -12.28 2.77 19.35
N PRO A 22 -11.04 2.48 19.80
CA PRO A 22 -10.67 2.76 21.17
C PRO A 22 -10.64 4.28 21.33
N TYR A 23 -11.64 4.80 22.02
CA TYR A 23 -11.64 6.14 22.56
C TYR A 23 -10.31 6.41 23.24
N TYR A 24 -9.79 7.62 23.02
CA TYR A 24 -8.72 8.27 23.77
C TYR A 24 -8.50 7.63 25.15
N ARG A 25 -7.48 6.77 25.30
CA ARG A 25 -6.98 6.35 26.61
C ARG A 25 -5.85 7.30 26.99
N PRO A 26 -5.94 8.03 28.12
CA PRO A 26 -4.84 8.87 28.58
C PRO A 26 -3.71 7.97 29.05
N THR A 27 -2.60 7.92 28.31
CA THR A 27 -1.32 7.51 28.88
C THR A 27 -0.67 8.75 29.48
N SER A 28 -0.28 8.63 30.75
CA SER A 28 0.44 9.66 31.49
C SER A 28 1.69 10.09 30.72
N ARG A 29 1.73 11.36 30.29
CA ARG A 29 2.92 11.96 29.65
C ARG A 29 4.03 12.17 30.69
N PRO A 30 5.30 11.93 30.36
CA PRO A 30 6.38 12.75 30.87
C PRO A 30 6.38 14.10 30.14
N ARG A 31 6.59 15.19 30.89
CA ARG A 31 6.69 16.56 30.37
C ARG A 31 7.93 16.71 29.47
N PRO A 32 7.91 17.54 28.41
CA PRO A 32 9.13 17.92 27.71
C PRO A 32 10.00 18.77 28.64
N ARG A 33 11.26 18.35 28.82
CA ARG A 33 12.28 19.04 29.60
C ARG A 33 12.85 20.18 28.76
N TYR A 34 12.73 21.41 29.27
CA TYR A 34 13.40 22.58 28.71
C TYR A 34 14.91 22.48 28.95
N GLU A 35 15.69 22.67 27.89
CA GLU A 35 17.14 22.85 27.97
C GLU A 35 17.45 24.28 28.43
N HIS A 36 18.04 24.41 29.61
CA HIS A 36 18.92 25.50 29.95
C HIS A 36 20.27 24.88 30.31
N GLY A 37 21.31 25.25 29.57
CA GLY A 37 22.67 24.82 29.83
C GLY A 37 23.22 25.41 31.14
N LEU A 38 24.14 24.69 31.76
CA LEU A 38 25.40 25.18 32.34
C LEU A 38 26.19 23.99 32.97
N GLN A 39 27.37 23.77 32.39
CA GLN A 39 28.68 23.50 33.01
C GLN A 39 28.97 22.24 33.86
N ALA A 40 29.87 21.43 33.29
CA ALA A 40 31.08 20.79 33.85
C ALA A 40 31.07 20.11 35.23
N GLY A 41 31.52 18.86 35.22
CA GLY A 41 31.99 18.12 36.40
C GLY A 41 32.43 16.72 35.98
N ASP A 42 33.74 16.52 35.92
CA ASP A 42 34.45 15.27 35.62
C ASP A 42 34.13 14.16 36.64
N ASP A 43 34.16 12.89 36.20
CA ASP A 43 34.76 11.73 36.88
C ASP A 43 34.34 10.40 36.20
N GLU A 44 35.30 9.78 35.52
CA GLU A 44 35.41 8.34 35.19
C GLU A 44 36.44 7.72 36.18
N PRO A 45 36.73 6.39 36.22
CA PRO A 45 36.03 5.22 35.68
C PRO A 45 35.91 4.05 36.71
N ALA A 46 35.16 3.00 36.37
CA ALA A 46 35.47 1.64 36.84
C ALA A 46 34.96 0.56 35.86
N ALA A 47 35.91 -0.29 35.46
CA ALA A 47 35.79 -1.40 34.53
C ALA A 47 35.31 -2.71 35.20
N SER A 48 34.76 -3.63 34.39
CA SER A 48 34.95 -5.10 34.43
C SER A 48 34.00 -5.73 33.38
N SER A 49 34.44 -6.13 32.19
CA SER A 49 35.11 -7.40 31.86
C SER A 49 34.41 -8.64 32.43
N SER A 50 33.76 -9.42 31.57
CA SER A 50 33.96 -10.88 31.44
C SER A 50 33.26 -11.42 30.19
N GLN A 51 34.00 -12.25 29.48
CA GLN A 51 33.76 -12.87 28.17
C GLN A 51 33.04 -14.24 28.28
N PRO A 52 32.71 -14.92 27.16
CA PRO A 52 31.70 -15.97 27.07
C PRO A 52 32.27 -17.39 27.28
N LEU A 53 31.38 -18.38 27.42
CA LEU A 53 31.74 -19.79 27.41
C LEU A 53 31.24 -20.47 26.14
N ASP A 54 32.21 -20.96 25.37
CA ASP A 54 32.13 -22.04 24.39
C ASP A 54 31.65 -23.34 25.04
N PHE A 55 30.91 -24.15 24.28
CA PHE A 55 30.87 -25.59 24.50
C PHE A 55 30.74 -26.32 23.14
N THR A 56 31.84 -26.90 22.71
CA THR A 56 31.96 -27.90 21.64
C THR A 56 32.13 -29.29 22.26
N PHE A 57 31.42 -30.30 21.73
CA PHE A 57 31.70 -31.74 21.89
C PHE A 57 30.98 -32.47 20.72
N THR A 58 31.65 -32.87 19.62
CA THR A 58 32.22 -34.22 19.31
C THR A 58 31.29 -35.39 19.68
N GLY A 59 30.98 -36.40 18.87
CA GLY A 59 31.40 -36.89 17.56
C GLY A 59 30.83 -38.32 17.39
N GLU A 60 30.92 -38.85 16.15
CA GLU A 60 31.00 -40.29 15.79
C GLU A 60 29.70 -41.13 15.92
N ASP A 61 29.32 -42.11 15.08
CA ASP A 61 29.86 -42.83 13.89
C ASP A 61 28.78 -43.90 13.52
N ASP A 62 28.40 -44.14 12.25
CA ASP A 62 28.65 -45.34 11.39
C ASP A 62 27.28 -45.98 11.03
N ASP A 63 26.96 -46.70 9.95
CA ASP A 63 27.58 -47.11 8.68
C ASP A 63 26.45 -47.65 7.74
N ASP A 64 26.69 -47.58 6.43
CA ASP A 64 26.34 -48.49 5.30
C ASP A 64 25.13 -49.47 5.35
N ASP A 65 24.40 -49.59 4.21
CA ASP A 65 24.50 -50.74 3.28
C ASP A 65 23.47 -50.69 2.11
N HIS A 66 23.87 -51.35 1.03
CA HIS A 66 23.42 -51.39 -0.36
C HIS A 66 22.00 -51.92 -0.69
N GLY A 67 21.52 -51.58 -1.90
CA GLY A 67 20.34 -52.20 -2.51
C GLY A 67 20.14 -51.84 -3.98
N ASP A 68 20.99 -52.40 -4.84
CA ASP A 68 20.94 -52.39 -6.31
C ASP A 68 19.74 -53.21 -6.84
N HIS A 69 18.98 -52.71 -7.81
CA HIS A 69 18.12 -53.55 -8.67
C HIS A 69 17.91 -52.93 -10.06
N HIS A 70 18.27 -53.75 -11.04
CA HIS A 70 18.46 -53.48 -12.46
C HIS A 70 17.28 -53.98 -13.33
N TYR A 71 17.25 -53.51 -14.59
CA TYR A 71 16.58 -54.00 -15.83
C TYR A 71 15.28 -53.30 -16.32
N PRO A 72 14.98 -53.27 -17.64
CA PRO A 72 15.87 -53.23 -18.83
C PRO A 72 15.62 -52.08 -19.82
N ASP A 73 16.67 -51.90 -20.61
CA ASP A 73 16.85 -51.25 -21.91
C ASP A 73 16.00 -51.86 -23.06
N TYR A 74 15.52 -51.01 -23.97
CA TYR A 74 15.15 -51.37 -25.34
C TYR A 74 15.76 -50.36 -26.32
N GLY A 75 16.67 -50.87 -27.15
CA GLY A 75 17.46 -50.10 -28.10
C GLY A 75 16.78 -49.72 -29.43
N VAL A 76 17.24 -48.58 -29.93
CA VAL A 76 17.75 -48.26 -31.29
C VAL A 76 16.90 -48.59 -32.53
N VAL A 77 16.57 -47.52 -33.27
CA VAL A 77 16.65 -47.52 -34.75
C VAL A 77 17.33 -46.22 -35.22
N HIS A 78 18.49 -46.37 -35.86
CA HIS A 78 19.13 -45.31 -36.65
C HIS A 78 18.40 -45.15 -37.99
N GLN A 79 18.06 -43.91 -38.38
CA GLN A 79 18.12 -43.51 -39.79
C GLN A 79 18.67 -42.09 -39.92
N SER A 80 19.73 -42.02 -40.72
CA SER A 80 20.49 -40.87 -41.16
C SER A 80 19.65 -39.91 -42.02
N GLY A 81 19.58 -38.65 -41.61
CA GLY A 81 19.05 -37.54 -42.40
C GLY A 81 19.88 -36.29 -42.15
N ARG A 82 20.96 -36.15 -42.91
CA ARG A 82 21.76 -34.92 -42.99
C ARG A 82 20.88 -33.86 -43.65
N THR A 83 20.42 -32.89 -42.88
CA THR A 83 19.96 -31.59 -43.40
C THR A 83 20.48 -30.52 -42.46
N ASP A 84 21.08 -29.51 -43.08
CA ASP A 84 21.89 -28.49 -42.47
C ASP A 84 21.18 -27.76 -41.32
N GLN A 85 21.92 -27.54 -40.24
CA GLN A 85 21.65 -26.40 -39.37
C GLN A 85 21.61 -25.14 -40.23
N PRO A 86 20.56 -24.31 -40.17
CA PRO A 86 20.79 -22.90 -40.02
C PRO A 86 21.03 -22.64 -38.53
N ALA A 87 22.20 -22.06 -38.27
CA ALA A 87 22.56 -21.46 -37.00
C ALA A 87 21.38 -20.75 -36.35
N ALA A 88 21.32 -20.83 -35.01
CA ALA A 88 20.51 -19.96 -34.18
C ALA A 88 20.80 -18.49 -34.51
N ALA A 89 20.08 -17.96 -35.48
CA ALA A 89 20.02 -16.55 -35.77
C ALA A 89 19.14 -15.94 -34.68
N SER A 90 19.77 -15.22 -33.76
CA SER A 90 19.17 -14.19 -32.92
C SER A 90 18.19 -13.41 -33.78
N ARG A 91 16.88 -13.60 -33.62
CA ARG A 91 15.89 -12.77 -34.32
C ARG A 91 15.85 -11.42 -33.62
N PRO A 92 16.28 -10.32 -34.24
CA PRO A 92 16.07 -8.99 -33.71
C PRO A 92 14.70 -8.56 -34.24
N HIS A 93 13.65 -8.86 -33.51
CA HIS A 93 12.36 -8.25 -33.76
C HIS A 93 11.88 -7.71 -32.42
N HIS A 94 12.12 -6.42 -32.23
CA HIS A 94 11.57 -5.61 -31.15
C HIS A 94 10.69 -4.60 -31.87
N ASP A 95 9.46 -5.00 -32.17
CA ASP A 95 8.47 -4.20 -32.88
C ASP A 95 7.07 -4.47 -32.30
N VAL A 96 6.03 -3.88 -32.89
CA VAL A 96 4.63 -4.07 -32.46
C VAL A 96 4.23 -5.55 -32.44
N ALA A 97 4.74 -6.38 -33.36
CA ALA A 97 4.41 -7.80 -33.41
C ALA A 97 5.00 -8.55 -32.21
N SER A 98 6.20 -8.19 -31.77
CA SER A 98 6.82 -8.76 -30.56
C SER A 98 6.08 -8.38 -29.29
N LEU A 99 5.62 -7.13 -29.17
CA LEU A 99 4.73 -6.73 -28.07
C LEU A 99 3.46 -7.60 -28.04
N LEU A 100 2.82 -7.81 -29.19
CA LEU A 100 1.61 -8.62 -29.28
C LEU A 100 1.87 -10.09 -28.94
N GLN A 101 3.00 -10.64 -29.41
CA GLN A 101 3.41 -12.01 -29.10
C GLN A 101 3.64 -12.20 -27.61
N ASP A 102 4.32 -11.25 -26.96
CA ASP A 102 4.60 -11.29 -25.53
C ASP A 102 3.33 -11.07 -24.69
N LEU A 103 2.39 -10.24 -25.15
CA LEU A 103 1.07 -10.09 -24.52
C LEU A 103 0.23 -11.37 -24.61
N LEU A 104 0.25 -12.06 -25.76
CA LEU A 104 -0.40 -13.35 -25.93
C LEU A 104 0.25 -14.44 -25.05
N TYR A 105 1.58 -14.47 -25.02
CA TYR A 105 2.32 -15.39 -24.15
C TYR A 105 2.01 -15.13 -22.67
N PHE A 106 1.97 -13.87 -22.26
CA PHE A 106 1.60 -13.46 -20.91
C PHE A 106 0.15 -13.83 -20.58
N GLU A 107 -0.80 -13.69 -21.52
CA GLU A 107 -2.19 -14.12 -21.30
C GLU A 107 -2.30 -15.63 -21.03
N CYS A 108 -1.48 -16.45 -21.69
CA CYS A 108 -1.46 -17.90 -21.50
C CYS A 108 -0.68 -18.34 -20.25
N THR A 109 0.41 -17.66 -19.89
CA THR A 109 1.39 -18.16 -18.90
C THR A 109 1.54 -17.29 -17.66
N SER A 110 1.08 -16.04 -17.71
CA SER A 110 1.37 -14.99 -16.71
C SER A 110 2.85 -14.73 -16.47
N LEU A 111 3.72 -15.13 -17.41
CA LEU A 111 5.17 -14.89 -17.36
C LEU A 111 5.52 -13.68 -18.24
N VAL A 112 6.43 -12.84 -17.76
CA VAL A 112 6.99 -11.71 -18.50
C VAL A 112 8.32 -12.08 -19.15
N PRO A 113 8.71 -11.43 -20.26
CA PRO A 113 9.99 -11.68 -20.91
C PRO A 113 11.17 -11.47 -19.96
N GLU A 114 12.06 -12.46 -19.85
CA GLU A 114 13.19 -12.40 -18.92
C GLU A 114 14.18 -11.28 -19.27
N ALA A 115 14.31 -10.96 -20.55
CA ALA A 115 15.16 -9.90 -21.06
C ALA A 115 14.69 -8.49 -20.67
N LEU A 116 13.40 -8.31 -20.33
CA LEU A 116 12.86 -7.00 -19.93
C LEU A 116 13.56 -6.46 -18.67
N GLY A 117 13.95 -7.35 -17.75
CA GLY A 117 14.65 -6.97 -16.52
C GLY A 117 16.00 -6.30 -16.73
N GLN A 118 16.57 -6.35 -17.93
CA GLN A 118 17.81 -5.63 -18.28
C GLN A 118 17.55 -4.17 -18.67
N HIS A 119 16.31 -3.83 -19.01
CA HIS A 119 15.91 -2.50 -19.50
C HIS A 119 15.18 -1.67 -18.43
N VAL A 120 14.78 -2.28 -17.32
CA VAL A 120 13.96 -1.63 -16.28
C VAL A 120 14.57 -1.88 -14.90
N THR A 121 14.38 -0.94 -13.99
CA THR A 121 14.91 -0.97 -12.62
C THR A 121 13.95 -1.62 -11.62
N SER A 122 12.67 -1.75 -11.99
CA SER A 122 11.63 -2.34 -11.16
C SER A 122 11.62 -3.87 -11.15
N SER A 123 11.11 -4.44 -10.04
CA SER A 123 11.08 -5.89 -9.78
C SER A 123 10.26 -6.70 -10.80
N LYS A 124 10.54 -8.01 -10.92
CA LYS A 124 9.75 -8.94 -11.77
C LYS A 124 8.25 -8.92 -11.43
N LYS A 125 7.88 -8.71 -10.16
CA LYS A 125 6.48 -8.59 -9.72
C LYS A 125 5.82 -7.33 -10.28
N ALA A 126 6.54 -6.20 -10.33
CA ALA A 126 6.06 -4.98 -10.96
C ALA A 126 5.89 -5.16 -12.48
N GLN A 127 6.83 -5.84 -13.13
CA GLN A 127 6.75 -6.15 -14.57
C GLN A 127 5.49 -6.97 -14.91
N VAL A 128 5.16 -7.99 -14.12
CA VAL A 128 3.91 -8.79 -14.28
C VAL A 128 2.66 -7.89 -14.19
N LYS A 129 2.65 -6.93 -13.27
CA LYS A 129 1.56 -5.95 -13.15
C LYS A 129 1.47 -5.04 -14.36
N TRP A 130 2.60 -4.60 -14.91
CA TRP A 130 2.64 -3.79 -16.12
C TRP A 130 2.04 -4.52 -17.32
N TYR A 131 2.41 -5.79 -17.53
CA TYR A 131 1.87 -6.59 -18.63
C TYR A 131 0.36 -6.81 -18.49
N ARG A 132 -0.13 -6.97 -17.26
CA ARG A 132 -1.57 -7.03 -17.00
C ARG A 132 -2.27 -5.73 -17.40
N ASN A 133 -1.73 -4.57 -17.04
CA ASN A 133 -2.29 -3.27 -17.40
C ASN A 133 -2.24 -3.02 -18.91
N ILE A 134 -1.13 -3.35 -19.57
CA ILE A 134 -0.99 -3.21 -21.02
C ILE A 134 -1.99 -4.13 -21.74
N LEU A 135 -2.13 -5.38 -21.29
CA LEU A 135 -3.09 -6.34 -21.85
C LEU A 135 -4.54 -5.84 -21.70
N GLU A 136 -4.89 -5.28 -20.54
CA GLU A 136 -6.21 -4.68 -20.31
C GLU A 136 -6.46 -3.47 -21.21
N ALA A 137 -5.48 -2.58 -21.35
CA ALA A 137 -5.56 -1.45 -22.28
C ALA A 137 -5.70 -1.91 -23.74
N TYR A 138 -4.96 -2.95 -24.13
CA TYR A 138 -5.03 -3.54 -25.47
C TYR A 138 -6.41 -4.12 -25.77
N LYS A 139 -7.00 -4.88 -24.85
CA LYS A 139 -8.36 -5.44 -25.00
C LYS A 139 -9.44 -4.37 -25.19
N ASN A 140 -9.22 -3.18 -24.63
CA ASN A 140 -10.12 -2.04 -24.72
C ASN A 140 -9.88 -1.14 -25.95
N THR A 141 -8.86 -1.41 -26.75
CA THR A 141 -8.51 -0.60 -27.93
C THR A 141 -9.12 -1.19 -29.20
N ARG A 142 -9.83 -0.35 -29.98
CA ARG A 142 -10.32 -0.69 -31.34
C ARG A 142 -10.05 0.51 -32.26
N PRO A 143 -9.44 0.35 -33.46
CA PRO A 143 -8.97 -0.88 -34.13
C PRO A 143 -7.65 -1.47 -33.57
N PRO A 144 -7.21 -2.69 -33.99
CA PRO A 144 -5.98 -3.31 -33.50
C PRO A 144 -4.74 -2.47 -33.83
N LEU A 145 -3.73 -2.50 -32.95
CA LEU A 145 -2.47 -1.75 -33.06
C LEU A 145 -1.77 -2.07 -34.39
N LYS A 146 -1.55 -1.05 -35.23
CA LYS A 146 -0.89 -1.20 -36.53
C LYS A 146 0.42 -0.45 -36.63
N THR A 147 0.61 0.58 -35.80
CA THR A 147 1.79 1.44 -35.86
C THR A 147 2.58 1.41 -34.55
N PRO A 148 3.93 1.57 -34.60
CA PRO A 148 4.77 1.73 -33.42
C PRO A 148 4.33 2.88 -32.51
N GLU A 149 3.80 3.96 -33.09
CA GLU A 149 3.31 5.14 -32.39
C GLU A 149 2.05 4.82 -31.57
N GLU A 150 1.10 4.07 -32.14
CA GLU A 150 -0.09 3.61 -31.42
C GLU A 150 0.28 2.67 -30.26
N ALA A 151 1.24 1.75 -30.49
CA ALA A 151 1.71 0.84 -29.45
C ALA A 151 2.42 1.58 -28.32
N ALA A 152 3.26 2.57 -28.66
CA ALA A 152 3.92 3.43 -27.70
C ALA A 152 2.91 4.22 -26.86
N GLN A 153 1.88 4.78 -27.50
CA GLN A 153 0.84 5.54 -26.82
C GLN A 153 0.00 4.66 -25.89
N LEU A 154 -0.30 3.43 -26.31
CA LEU A 154 -1.01 2.46 -25.49
C LEU A 154 -0.21 2.08 -24.24
N ILE A 155 1.09 1.79 -24.39
CA ILE A 155 1.99 1.49 -23.27
C ILE A 155 2.11 2.71 -22.34
N ALA A 156 2.34 3.90 -22.89
CA ALA A 156 2.49 5.12 -22.11
C ALA A 156 1.21 5.45 -21.31
N THR A 157 0.03 5.19 -21.88
CA THR A 157 -1.25 5.37 -21.18
C THR A 157 -1.44 4.32 -20.08
N ALA A 158 -1.23 3.04 -20.42
CA ALA A 158 -1.39 1.90 -19.51
C ALA A 158 -0.41 1.96 -18.32
N LEU A 159 0.77 2.54 -18.53
CA LEU A 159 1.85 2.66 -17.56
C LEU A 159 2.07 4.12 -17.10
N SER A 160 1.09 5.01 -17.26
CA SER A 160 1.20 6.43 -16.90
C SER A 160 1.61 6.71 -15.44
N ARG A 161 1.51 5.72 -14.54
CA ARG A 161 1.83 5.83 -13.11
C ARG A 161 3.17 5.22 -12.70
N ILE A 162 4.00 4.78 -13.65
CA ILE A 162 5.33 4.20 -13.34
C ILE A 162 6.44 5.26 -13.48
N GLN A 163 7.64 4.93 -12.99
CA GLN A 163 8.81 5.81 -13.14
C GLN A 163 9.14 6.01 -14.61
N ARG A 164 9.54 7.23 -14.98
CA ARG A 164 9.90 7.58 -16.35
C ARG A 164 10.97 6.66 -16.94
N ALA A 165 12.01 6.34 -16.16
CA ALA A 165 13.09 5.46 -16.58
C ALA A 165 12.60 4.04 -16.90
N ASP A 166 11.63 3.53 -16.13
CA ASP A 166 11.03 2.21 -16.39
C ASP A 166 10.12 2.24 -17.62
N LEU A 167 9.38 3.34 -17.84
CA LEU A 167 8.56 3.52 -19.05
C LEU A 167 9.44 3.61 -20.30
N GLU A 168 10.50 4.41 -20.26
CA GLU A 168 11.50 4.52 -21.32
C GLU A 168 12.19 3.17 -21.56
N GLY A 169 12.46 2.41 -20.49
CA GLY A 169 12.98 1.04 -20.55
C GLY A 169 12.05 0.07 -21.28
N VAL A 170 10.75 0.07 -20.97
CA VAL A 170 9.75 -0.77 -21.67
C VAL A 170 9.61 -0.37 -23.14
N LEU A 171 9.57 0.94 -23.44
CA LEU A 171 9.50 1.42 -24.83
C LEU A 171 10.78 1.05 -25.60
N SER A 172 11.94 1.20 -24.99
CA SER A 172 13.24 0.81 -25.56
C SER A 172 13.33 -0.69 -25.78
N PHE A 173 12.80 -1.52 -24.88
CA PHE A 173 12.80 -2.97 -25.02
C PHE A 173 12.06 -3.44 -26.29
N TYR A 174 11.07 -2.68 -26.76
CA TYR A 174 10.33 -2.95 -27.99
C TYR A 174 10.70 -2.03 -29.16
N ASN A 175 11.78 -1.26 -29.05
CA ASN A 175 12.19 -0.21 -30.02
C ASN A 175 11.03 0.71 -30.45
N LEU A 176 10.11 1.02 -29.53
CA LEU A 176 8.98 1.91 -29.81
C LEU A 176 9.40 3.37 -29.64
N PRO A 177 8.90 4.28 -30.49
CA PRO A 177 9.20 5.70 -30.38
C PRO A 177 8.64 6.25 -29.06
N ILE A 178 9.35 7.20 -28.47
CA ILE A 178 8.85 7.92 -27.29
C ILE A 178 7.72 8.85 -27.76
N PRO A 179 6.47 8.65 -27.30
CA PRO A 179 5.35 9.44 -27.78
C PRO A 179 5.41 10.88 -27.23
N PHE A 180 5.14 11.88 -28.08
CA PHE A 180 5.06 13.29 -27.69
C PHE A 180 3.63 13.82 -27.84
N PRO A 181 3.05 14.49 -26.82
CA PRO A 181 3.59 14.67 -25.47
C PRO A 181 3.53 13.36 -24.67
N LEU A 182 4.63 13.01 -24.00
CA LEU A 182 4.62 11.93 -23.01
C LEU A 182 3.52 12.25 -21.98
N PRO A 183 2.68 11.28 -21.57
CA PRO A 183 1.85 11.46 -20.40
C PRO A 183 2.77 11.90 -19.24
N PRO A 184 2.31 12.83 -18.38
CA PRO A 184 3.15 13.38 -17.33
C PRO A 184 3.80 12.23 -16.57
N SER A 185 5.13 12.19 -16.59
CA SER A 185 5.86 11.14 -15.89
C SER A 185 5.41 11.14 -14.44
N GLY A 186 5.05 9.96 -13.93
CA GLY A 186 5.10 9.66 -12.51
C GLY A 186 6.56 9.65 -12.04
N SER A 187 7.27 10.76 -12.18
CA SER A 187 8.57 10.98 -11.57
C SER A 187 8.57 12.36 -10.98
N ALA A 188 8.42 12.37 -9.65
CA ALA A 188 8.82 13.44 -8.76
C ALA A 188 8.64 14.85 -9.33
N SER A 189 7.42 15.41 -9.16
CA SER A 189 7.48 16.73 -8.54
C SER A 189 8.29 16.52 -7.27
N SER A 190 9.32 17.34 -7.03
CA SER A 190 9.88 17.47 -5.69
C SER A 190 8.69 17.38 -4.75
N LEU A 191 8.64 16.32 -3.93
CA LEU A 191 7.50 16.09 -3.05
C LEU A 191 7.20 17.43 -2.39
N PRO A 192 5.93 17.86 -2.30
CA PRO A 192 5.60 19.15 -1.71
C PRO A 192 6.37 19.33 -0.41
N GLU A 193 6.89 20.53 -0.16
CA GLU A 193 7.82 20.76 0.94
C GLU A 193 7.30 20.14 2.26
N GLY A 194 8.12 19.27 2.86
CA GLY A 194 7.78 18.56 4.10
C GLY A 194 7.05 17.22 3.93
N VAL A 195 6.65 16.83 2.71
CA VAL A 195 6.12 15.47 2.46
C VAL A 195 7.26 14.46 2.50
N GLN A 196 7.17 13.50 3.40
CA GLN A 196 8.14 12.42 3.58
C GLN A 196 7.97 11.31 2.54
N PHE A 197 6.72 10.94 2.25
CA PHE A 197 6.38 9.92 1.26
C PHE A 197 4.89 10.01 0.88
N VAL A 198 4.52 9.30 -0.19
CA VAL A 198 3.13 9.22 -0.68
C VAL A 198 2.62 7.80 -0.53
N LEU A 199 1.38 7.64 -0.08
CA LEU A 199 0.67 6.36 -0.05
C LEU A 199 -0.46 6.36 -1.06
N ASN A 200 -0.61 5.25 -1.78
CA ASN A 200 -1.78 4.98 -2.62
C ASN A 200 -2.56 3.83 -2.00
N THR A 201 -3.81 4.09 -1.63
CA THR A 201 -4.58 3.13 -0.84
C THR A 201 -5.34 2.14 -1.71
N LEU A 202 -5.70 1.01 -1.10
CA LEU A 202 -6.86 0.22 -1.51
C LEU A 202 -8.16 1.02 -1.24
N PRO A 203 -9.30 0.62 -1.83
CA PRO A 203 -10.59 1.27 -1.56
C PRO A 203 -10.89 1.39 -0.06
N ILE A 204 -11.21 2.60 0.40
CA ILE A 204 -11.46 2.88 1.82
C ILE A 204 -12.86 2.39 2.20
N HIS A 205 -12.94 1.41 3.09
CA HIS A 205 -14.23 0.96 3.59
C HIS A 205 -14.84 2.00 4.55
N ASN A 206 -16.15 2.24 4.43
CA ASN A 206 -16.90 3.14 5.32
C ASN A 206 -16.69 2.85 6.84
N LYS A 207 -16.47 1.58 7.22
CA LYS A 207 -16.17 1.13 8.59
C LYS A 207 -14.89 1.78 9.13
N CYS A 208 -13.91 2.02 8.25
CA CYS A 208 -12.59 2.53 8.60
C CYS A 208 -12.56 4.04 8.82
N ILE A 209 -13.66 4.76 8.55
CA ILE A 209 -13.76 6.22 8.67
C ILE A 209 -14.24 6.60 10.07
N GLY A 210 -13.48 7.47 10.73
CA GLY A 210 -13.72 7.94 12.09
C GLY A 210 -14.77 9.05 12.17
N ASP A 211 -14.51 10.04 13.01
CA ASP A 211 -15.32 11.24 13.31
C ASP A 211 -15.38 12.30 12.18
N GLY A 212 -14.57 12.14 11.14
CA GLY A 212 -14.54 13.03 9.99
C GLY A 212 -13.19 13.72 9.77
N ASP A 213 -12.18 13.45 10.61
CA ASP A 213 -10.82 13.94 10.39
C ASP A 213 -9.73 12.85 10.42
N GLY A 214 -10.10 11.61 10.72
CA GLY A 214 -9.22 10.45 10.71
C GLY A 214 -9.87 9.20 10.15
N PHE A 215 -9.05 8.30 9.59
CA PHE A 215 -9.49 7.01 9.06
C PHE A 215 -8.34 5.99 9.06
N SER A 216 -8.67 4.70 8.95
CA SER A 216 -7.69 3.65 8.64
C SER A 216 -7.66 3.39 7.14
N ALA A 217 -6.47 3.33 6.58
CA ALA A 217 -6.23 2.98 5.19
C ALA A 217 -5.46 1.67 5.11
N TYR A 218 -5.64 0.95 4.01
CA TYR A 218 -4.84 -0.24 3.70
C TYR A 218 -4.06 0.01 2.42
N VAL A 219 -2.78 -0.33 2.44
CA VAL A 219 -1.88 -0.24 1.28
C VAL A 219 -1.46 -1.65 0.92
N ASP A 220 -1.52 -1.98 -0.37
CA ASP A 220 -1.07 -3.27 -0.88
C ASP A 220 0.40 -3.49 -0.56
N THR A 221 0.74 -4.65 0.03
CA THR A 221 2.15 -4.99 0.32
C THR A 221 2.98 -5.25 -0.94
N ALA A 222 2.34 -5.38 -2.10
CA ALA A 222 3.03 -5.36 -3.39
C ALA A 222 3.49 -3.96 -3.82
N ASP A 223 3.08 -2.89 -3.14
CA ASP A 223 3.66 -1.57 -3.34
C ASP A 223 5.17 -1.61 -3.05
N PRO A 224 6.03 -1.07 -3.94
CA PRO A 224 7.48 -1.15 -3.78
C PRO A 224 8.00 -0.67 -2.42
N ARG A 225 7.32 0.34 -1.81
CA ARG A 225 7.68 0.85 -0.49
C ARG A 225 7.41 -0.17 0.61
N GLU A 226 6.32 -0.91 0.50
CA GLU A 226 5.91 -1.87 1.52
C GLU A 226 6.58 -3.22 1.31
N SER A 227 6.81 -3.65 0.06
CA SER A 227 7.29 -4.99 -0.24
C SER A 227 8.63 -5.33 0.40
N ALA A 228 9.49 -4.33 0.63
CA ALA A 228 10.78 -4.53 1.29
C ALA A 228 10.67 -4.57 2.83
N ASN A 229 9.53 -4.18 3.39
CA ASN A 229 9.32 -3.96 4.82
C ASN A 229 8.28 -4.90 5.44
N VAL A 230 7.90 -5.97 4.75
CA VAL A 230 7.01 -7.00 5.31
C VAL A 230 7.86 -8.07 6.00
N PRO A 231 7.66 -8.31 7.31
CA PRO A 231 8.38 -9.36 8.03
C PRO A 231 8.07 -10.76 7.47
N LEU A 232 9.05 -11.67 7.54
CA LEU A 232 8.89 -13.06 7.10
C LEU A 232 7.72 -13.77 7.82
N GLU A 233 7.59 -13.53 9.12
CA GLU A 233 6.50 -14.08 9.96
C GLU A 233 5.11 -13.72 9.40
N VAL A 234 4.95 -12.53 8.80
CA VAL A 234 3.69 -12.11 8.19
C VAL A 234 3.38 -12.94 6.95
N HIS A 235 4.39 -13.26 6.14
CA HIS A 235 4.22 -14.14 4.99
C HIS A 235 3.84 -15.56 5.42
N GLU A 236 4.51 -16.09 6.45
CA GLU A 236 4.22 -17.42 7.01
C GLU A 236 2.80 -17.48 7.58
N MET A 237 2.36 -16.45 8.32
CA MET A 237 0.98 -16.37 8.83
C MET A 237 -0.07 -16.37 7.72
N VAL A 238 0.19 -15.67 6.60
CA VAL A 238 -0.71 -15.67 5.45
C VAL A 238 -0.79 -17.04 4.80
N ILE A 239 0.36 -17.70 4.57
CA ILE A 239 0.42 -19.05 4.01
C ILE A 239 -0.35 -20.03 4.90
N ALA A 240 -0.05 -20.05 6.20
CA ALA A 240 -0.70 -20.91 7.18
C ALA A 240 -2.20 -20.64 7.28
N ARG A 241 -2.63 -19.39 7.15
CA ARG A 241 -4.06 -19.02 7.12
C ARG A 241 -4.74 -19.59 5.88
N THR A 242 -4.11 -19.44 4.71
CA THR A 242 -4.64 -19.98 3.45
C THR A 242 -4.77 -21.50 3.53
N GLU A 243 -3.75 -22.19 4.04
CA GLU A 243 -3.80 -23.64 4.27
C GLU A 243 -4.89 -24.05 5.26
N ALA A 244 -5.08 -23.30 6.34
CA ALA A 244 -6.17 -23.56 7.29
C ALA A 244 -7.54 -23.47 6.60
N ARG A 245 -7.74 -22.46 5.74
CA ARG A 245 -8.98 -22.32 4.96
C ARG A 245 -9.18 -23.47 3.97
N THR A 246 -8.13 -23.94 3.28
CA THR A 246 -8.25 -25.09 2.35
C THR A 246 -8.64 -26.38 3.09
N HIS A 247 -8.17 -26.54 4.33
CA HIS A 247 -8.54 -27.67 5.19
C HIS A 247 -9.85 -27.46 5.96
N ARG A 248 -10.58 -26.35 5.71
CA ARG A 248 -11.82 -25.96 6.41
C ARG A 248 -11.64 -25.78 7.92
N ASP A 249 -10.42 -25.52 8.37
CA ASP A 249 -10.09 -25.13 9.73
C ASP A 249 -10.27 -23.61 9.90
N TYR A 250 -11.52 -23.19 10.01
CA TYR A 250 -11.85 -21.78 10.13
C TYR A 250 -11.40 -21.17 11.46
N GLN A 251 -11.36 -21.96 12.54
CA GLN A 251 -10.89 -21.47 13.84
C GLN A 251 -9.43 -21.04 13.79
N LYS A 252 -8.57 -21.86 13.18
CA LYS A 252 -7.15 -21.52 12.99
C LYS A 252 -6.99 -20.35 12.01
N ALA A 253 -7.75 -20.34 10.91
CA ALA A 253 -7.71 -19.24 9.95
C ALA A 253 -8.08 -17.89 10.58
N ASP A 254 -9.13 -17.85 11.42
CA ASP A 254 -9.58 -16.64 12.10
C ASP A 254 -8.62 -16.22 13.22
N ALA A 255 -7.99 -17.17 13.91
CA ALA A 255 -6.91 -16.88 14.84
C ALA A 255 -5.72 -16.21 14.15
N LEU A 256 -5.26 -16.76 13.02
CA LEU A 256 -4.17 -16.19 12.21
C LEU A 256 -4.54 -14.83 11.63
N GLN A 257 -5.79 -14.64 11.20
CA GLN A 257 -6.28 -13.32 10.75
C GLN A 257 -6.22 -12.27 11.88
N ARG A 258 -6.55 -12.65 13.12
CA ARG A 258 -6.43 -11.75 14.28
C ARG A 258 -4.97 -11.41 14.57
N SER A 259 -4.07 -12.39 14.55
CA SER A 259 -2.63 -12.15 14.72
C SER A 259 -2.06 -11.24 13.61
N LEU A 260 -2.49 -11.42 12.36
CA LEU A 260 -2.15 -10.51 11.26
C LEU A 260 -2.63 -9.08 11.55
N HIS A 261 -3.88 -8.93 12.02
CA HIS A 261 -4.45 -7.63 12.35
C HIS A 261 -3.69 -6.92 13.48
N GLU A 262 -3.28 -7.65 14.51
CA GLU A 262 -2.45 -7.16 15.61
C GLU A 262 -1.06 -6.72 15.13
N ALA A 263 -0.48 -7.46 14.17
CA ALA A 263 0.75 -7.08 13.48
C ALA A 263 0.59 -5.89 12.51
N GLY A 264 -0.62 -5.36 12.34
CA GLY A 264 -0.92 -4.24 11.45
C GLY A 264 -1.11 -4.64 9.99
N PHE A 265 -1.39 -5.90 9.71
CA PHE A 265 -1.65 -6.43 8.37
C PHE A 265 -3.06 -7.01 8.26
N ARG A 266 -3.59 -7.10 7.04
CA ARG A 266 -4.89 -7.72 6.78
C ARG A 266 -4.90 -8.33 5.39
N VAL A 267 -5.46 -9.52 5.26
CA VAL A 267 -5.83 -10.07 3.95
C VAL A 267 -7.20 -9.50 3.56
N ILE A 268 -7.26 -8.81 2.43
CA ILE A 268 -8.46 -8.15 1.90
C ILE A 268 -8.79 -8.74 0.54
N THR A 269 -10.01 -9.22 0.37
CA THR A 269 -10.48 -9.73 -0.92
C THR A 269 -11.04 -8.60 -1.78
N ILE A 270 -10.45 -8.35 -2.95
CA ILE A 270 -10.93 -7.36 -3.92
C ILE A 270 -11.11 -8.06 -5.26
N SER A 271 -12.31 -8.02 -5.83
CA SER A 271 -12.63 -8.66 -7.11
C SER A 271 -12.27 -10.15 -7.17
N GLY A 272 -12.33 -10.85 -6.04
CA GLY A 272 -11.99 -12.28 -5.92
C GLY A 272 -10.49 -12.58 -5.71
N GLU A 273 -9.63 -11.56 -5.69
CA GLU A 273 -8.20 -11.70 -5.36
C GLU A 273 -7.97 -11.36 -3.89
N GLU A 274 -7.27 -12.23 -3.15
CA GLU A 274 -6.81 -11.93 -1.79
C GLU A 274 -5.52 -11.11 -1.84
N ILE A 275 -5.56 -9.91 -1.26
CA ILE A 275 -4.44 -8.97 -1.20
C ILE A 275 -3.99 -8.86 0.25
N LEU A 276 -2.72 -9.17 0.51
CA LEU A 276 -2.08 -8.82 1.77
C LEU A 276 -1.83 -7.32 1.80
N ALA A 277 -2.43 -6.62 2.76
CA ALA A 277 -2.32 -5.18 2.88
C ALA A 277 -1.86 -4.76 4.27
N LYS A 278 -1.08 -3.69 4.33
CA LYS A 278 -0.63 -3.07 5.57
C LYS A 278 -1.56 -1.94 5.98
N LYS A 279 -1.90 -1.89 7.26
CA LYS A 279 -2.79 -0.90 7.87
C LYS A 279 -2.03 0.37 8.23
N TYR A 280 -2.61 1.49 7.85
CA TYR A 280 -2.15 2.84 8.17
C TYR A 280 -3.24 3.61 8.88
N ARG A 281 -2.94 4.19 10.04
CA ARG A 281 -3.86 5.10 10.74
C ARG A 281 -3.58 6.52 10.28
N ILE A 282 -4.55 7.17 9.66
CA ILE A 282 -4.40 8.46 9.00
C ILE A 282 -5.13 9.55 9.78
N ARG A 283 -4.49 10.71 9.93
CA ARG A 283 -5.09 11.96 10.42
C ARG A 283 -4.94 13.03 9.35
N MET A 284 -6.04 13.64 8.94
CA MET A 284 -6.02 14.72 7.95
C MET A 284 -5.32 15.95 8.51
N ARG A 285 -4.35 16.48 7.77
CA ARG A 285 -3.56 17.63 8.21
C ARG A 285 -4.40 18.91 8.22
N GLY A 286 -4.28 19.69 9.30
CA GLY A 286 -4.80 21.05 9.41
C GLY A 286 -6.31 21.20 9.65
N VAL A 287 -7.05 20.11 9.80
CA VAL A 287 -8.48 20.13 10.12
C VAL A 287 -8.76 19.41 11.44
N ASP A 288 -9.84 19.77 12.13
CA ASP A 288 -10.34 19.06 13.34
C ASP A 288 -11.85 18.87 13.22
N ALA A 289 -12.33 17.62 13.26
CA ALA A 289 -13.74 17.29 13.20
C ALA A 289 -14.36 17.32 14.61
N PRO A 290 -15.68 17.58 14.74
CA PRO A 290 -16.40 17.30 15.97
C PRO A 290 -16.34 15.80 16.27
N GLU A 291 -16.12 15.48 17.54
CA GLU A 291 -16.11 14.10 18.01
C GLU A 291 -17.49 13.45 17.77
N LEU A 292 -17.56 12.13 17.58
CA LEU A 292 -18.82 11.43 17.27
C LEU A 292 -19.95 11.65 18.29
N LYS A 293 -19.58 11.99 19.53
CA LYS A 293 -20.52 12.28 20.63
C LYS A 293 -20.95 13.75 20.68
N MET A 294 -20.27 14.63 19.96
CA MET A 294 -20.62 16.04 19.83
C MET A 294 -21.72 16.25 18.79
N ALA A 295 -22.41 17.37 18.90
CA ALA A 295 -23.29 17.84 17.82
C ALA A 295 -22.51 17.96 16.51
N ASN A 296 -23.11 17.53 15.39
CA ASN A 296 -22.50 17.47 14.06
C ASN A 296 -21.36 16.46 13.86
N GLY A 297 -21.01 15.65 14.87
CA GLY A 297 -19.96 14.64 14.72
C GLY A 297 -20.31 13.52 13.74
N LYS A 298 -21.56 13.05 13.76
CA LYS A 298 -22.05 12.04 12.80
C LYS A 298 -22.14 12.60 11.38
N GLU A 299 -22.56 13.85 11.27
CA GLU A 299 -22.68 14.59 10.01
C GLU A 299 -21.31 14.78 9.37
N SER A 300 -20.29 15.14 10.15
CA SER A 300 -18.90 15.22 9.69
C SER A 300 -18.37 13.87 9.20
N LYS A 301 -18.54 12.80 9.99
CA LYS A 301 -18.23 11.43 9.56
C LYS A 301 -18.90 11.11 8.23
N ASN A 302 -20.21 11.33 8.12
CA ASN A 302 -20.99 10.99 6.93
C ASN A 302 -20.54 11.78 5.70
N ALA A 303 -20.13 13.04 5.87
CA ALA A 303 -19.56 13.84 4.80
C ALA A 303 -18.24 13.23 4.28
N LEU A 304 -17.34 12.84 5.18
CA LEU A 304 -16.10 12.19 4.78
C LEU A 304 -16.37 10.83 4.10
N VAL A 305 -17.30 10.03 4.63
CA VAL A 305 -17.73 8.76 4.01
C VAL A 305 -18.23 8.99 2.59
N LYS A 306 -19.01 10.04 2.32
CA LYS A 306 -19.48 10.35 0.96
C LYS A 306 -18.34 10.71 0.00
N LEU A 307 -17.29 11.34 0.51
CA LEU A 307 -16.16 11.77 -0.30
C LEU A 307 -15.23 10.61 -0.67
N ILE A 308 -14.83 9.80 0.30
CA ILE A 308 -13.77 8.78 0.13
C ILE A 308 -14.23 7.32 0.27
N GLY A 309 -15.44 7.08 0.77
CA GLY A 309 -15.97 5.74 0.99
C GLY A 309 -16.09 4.94 -0.31
N GLY A 310 -15.54 3.73 -0.31
CA GLY A 310 -15.45 2.85 -1.48
C GLY A 310 -14.41 3.27 -2.53
N LYS A 311 -13.67 4.36 -2.30
CA LYS A 311 -12.71 4.91 -3.27
C LYS A 311 -11.27 4.74 -2.81
N ARG A 312 -10.35 4.75 -3.77
CA ARG A 312 -8.91 4.80 -3.50
C ARG A 312 -8.51 6.25 -3.28
N VAL A 313 -7.60 6.49 -2.35
CA VAL A 313 -7.08 7.84 -2.08
C VAL A 313 -5.57 7.86 -2.17
N THR A 314 -5.03 9.03 -2.50
CA THR A 314 -3.61 9.35 -2.44
C THR A 314 -3.37 10.21 -1.22
N ILE A 315 -2.36 9.85 -0.43
CA ILE A 315 -2.04 10.48 0.85
C ILE A 315 -0.62 11.01 0.78
N TYR A 316 -0.46 12.32 0.86
CA TYR A 316 0.84 12.98 1.00
C TYR A 316 1.16 13.07 2.50
N VAL A 317 2.07 12.22 2.97
CA VAL A 317 2.37 12.06 4.40
C VAL A 317 3.52 12.97 4.81
N TYR A 318 3.31 13.77 5.85
CA TYR A 318 4.29 14.74 6.37
C TYR A 318 5.01 14.24 7.63
N GLY A 319 4.47 13.21 8.27
CA GLY A 319 5.05 12.61 9.47
C GLY A 319 4.03 11.81 10.27
N GLN A 320 4.38 11.48 11.51
CA GLN A 320 3.50 10.82 12.46
C GLN A 320 3.30 11.70 13.68
N ASP A 321 2.07 11.67 14.23
CA ASP A 321 1.79 12.29 15.51
C ASP A 321 2.18 11.38 16.69
N GLN A 322 2.12 11.92 17.90
CA GLN A 322 2.42 11.19 19.15
C GLN A 322 1.51 9.98 19.42
N PHE A 323 0.43 9.80 18.66
CA PHE A 323 -0.51 8.68 18.78
C PHE A 323 -0.26 7.61 17.71
N GLY A 324 0.84 7.73 16.96
CA GLY A 324 1.20 6.82 15.86
C GLY A 324 0.29 6.95 14.65
N ARG A 325 -0.39 8.10 14.45
CA ARG A 325 -1.18 8.36 13.26
C ARG A 325 -0.34 9.14 12.26
N TYR A 326 -0.38 8.73 11.01
CA TYR A 326 0.25 9.44 9.91
C TYR A 326 -0.56 10.68 9.57
N VAL A 327 0.09 11.84 9.61
CA VAL A 327 -0.52 13.14 9.34
C VAL A 327 -0.29 13.49 7.87
N GLY A 328 -1.36 13.68 7.12
CA GLY A 328 -1.27 13.84 5.68
C GLY A 328 -2.36 14.68 5.01
N ASP A 329 -2.05 15.14 3.81
CA ASP A 329 -3.01 15.74 2.88
C ASP A 329 -3.61 14.64 1.99
N ILE A 330 -4.94 14.63 1.86
CA ILE A 330 -5.69 13.54 1.23
C ILE A 330 -6.30 14.00 -0.08
N TYR A 331 -6.05 13.23 -1.14
CA TYR A 331 -6.62 13.45 -2.46
C TYR A 331 -7.42 12.22 -2.89
N CYS A 332 -8.58 12.44 -3.48
CA CYS A 332 -9.39 11.41 -4.12
C CYS A 332 -9.75 11.91 -5.52
N ASP A 333 -9.33 11.21 -6.57
CA ASP A 333 -9.57 11.62 -7.96
C ASP A 333 -9.17 13.09 -8.21
N ASP A 334 -7.97 13.48 -7.76
CA ASP A 334 -7.41 14.85 -7.79
C ASP A 334 -8.18 15.92 -6.99
N VAL A 335 -9.25 15.54 -6.28
CA VAL A 335 -9.97 16.42 -5.37
C VAL A 335 -9.31 16.43 -4.01
N PHE A 336 -8.96 17.63 -3.52
CA PHE A 336 -8.41 17.81 -2.19
C PHE A 336 -9.51 17.71 -1.12
N ILE A 337 -9.45 16.66 -0.28
CA ILE A 337 -10.56 16.31 0.61
C ILE A 337 -10.75 17.32 1.75
N GLN A 338 -9.67 17.85 2.32
CA GLN A 338 -9.78 18.84 3.41
C GLN A 338 -10.43 20.14 2.96
N GLU A 339 -10.22 20.57 1.70
CA GLU A 339 -10.92 21.69 1.11
C GLU A 339 -12.43 21.45 1.09
N GLN A 340 -12.86 20.29 0.58
CA GLN A 340 -14.28 19.96 0.50
C GLN A 340 -14.92 19.97 1.89
N MET A 341 -14.28 19.33 2.87
CA MET A 341 -14.76 19.27 4.25
C MET A 341 -14.86 20.66 4.91
N LEU A 342 -13.93 21.57 4.62
CA LEU A 342 -13.96 22.95 5.13
C LEU A 342 -15.05 23.77 4.44
N LYS A 343 -15.16 23.72 3.10
CA LYS A 343 -16.15 24.48 2.32
C LYS A 343 -17.59 24.07 2.61
N SER A 344 -17.82 22.80 2.94
CA SER A 344 -19.12 22.29 3.40
C SER A 344 -19.38 22.55 4.89
N GLY A 345 -18.38 23.03 5.63
CA GLY A 345 -18.49 23.34 7.06
C GLY A 345 -18.62 22.10 7.93
N HIS A 346 -17.92 21.02 7.64
CA HIS A 346 -17.95 19.78 8.44
C HIS A 346 -16.77 19.65 9.41
N VAL A 347 -15.73 20.46 9.23
CA VAL A 347 -14.54 20.48 10.09
C VAL A 347 -14.13 21.92 10.42
N TRP A 348 -13.37 22.07 11.51
CA TRP A 348 -12.72 23.31 11.90
C TRP A 348 -11.33 23.43 11.27
N HIS A 349 -10.89 24.65 10.97
CA HIS A 349 -9.47 24.88 10.65
C HIS A 349 -8.65 24.82 11.94
N PHE A 350 -7.72 23.87 12.04
CA PHE A 350 -6.92 23.70 13.25
C PHE A 350 -5.70 24.63 13.27
N LYS A 351 -5.96 25.91 13.52
CA LYS A 351 -4.99 27.02 13.44
C LYS A 351 -3.73 26.86 14.27
N ILE A 352 -3.73 25.98 15.28
CA ILE A 352 -2.54 25.71 16.09
C ILE A 352 -1.46 25.02 15.25
N TYR A 353 -1.86 24.06 14.41
CA TYR A 353 -0.96 23.21 13.65
C TYR A 353 -0.89 23.55 12.16
N ASP A 354 -1.80 24.37 11.67
CA ASP A 354 -1.87 24.75 10.26
C ASP A 354 -2.09 26.26 10.10
N LYS A 355 -1.28 26.88 9.25
CA LYS A 355 -1.27 28.34 9.03
C LYS A 355 -1.63 28.72 7.59
N ARG A 356 -2.11 27.76 6.78
CA ARG A 356 -2.44 28.01 5.38
C ARG A 356 -3.60 29.01 5.27
N PRO A 357 -3.45 30.12 4.51
CA PRO A 357 -4.49 31.13 4.39
C PRO A 357 -5.75 30.59 3.68
N GLU A 358 -5.60 29.61 2.79
CA GLU A 358 -6.69 28.99 2.04
C GLU A 358 -7.67 28.27 2.98
N PHE A 359 -7.16 27.57 3.99
CA PHE A 359 -7.98 26.88 4.99
C PHE A 359 -8.84 27.87 5.78
N ALA A 360 -8.23 28.99 6.19
CA ALA A 360 -8.93 30.05 6.89
C ALA A 360 -9.97 30.75 6.00
N GLN A 361 -9.71 30.84 4.69
CA GLN A 361 -10.67 31.35 3.71
C GLN A 361 -11.87 30.42 3.57
N TRP A 362 -11.66 29.13 3.31
CA TRP A 362 -12.76 28.15 3.14
C TRP A 362 -13.63 28.03 4.38
N GLU A 363 -13.03 28.04 5.57
CA GLU A 363 -13.76 28.04 6.85
C GLU A 363 -14.64 29.30 6.98
N ARG A 364 -14.13 30.46 6.57
CA ARG A 364 -14.87 31.74 6.60
C ARG A 364 -16.03 31.76 5.61
N GLU A 365 -15.82 31.23 4.40
CA GLU A 365 -16.88 31.09 3.39
C GLU A 365 -18.00 30.17 3.88
N ALA A 366 -17.66 29.04 4.50
CA ALA A 366 -18.63 28.12 5.08
C ALA A 366 -19.40 28.75 6.25
N ARG A 367 -18.73 29.55 7.09
CA ARG A 367 -19.35 30.33 8.17
C ARG A 367 -20.36 31.35 7.65
N ALA A 368 -19.95 32.16 6.68
CA ALA A 368 -20.80 33.18 6.08
C ALA A 368 -22.05 32.56 5.43
N ALA A 369 -21.90 31.38 4.82
CA ALA A 369 -22.98 30.63 4.21
C ALA A 369 -23.78 29.75 5.20
N ARG A 370 -23.48 29.78 6.51
CA ARG A 370 -24.12 28.96 7.56
C ARG A 370 -24.21 27.47 7.21
N ARG A 371 -23.15 26.90 6.62
CA ARG A 371 -23.11 25.48 6.20
C ARG A 371 -22.66 24.56 7.33
N GLY A 372 -23.24 23.36 7.39
CA GLY A 372 -22.82 22.31 8.33
C GLY A 372 -22.82 22.80 9.78
N LEU A 373 -21.64 22.74 10.42
CA LEU A 373 -21.39 23.23 11.78
C LEU A 373 -21.91 24.65 12.01
N TRP A 374 -21.78 25.51 11.00
CA TRP A 374 -22.11 26.93 11.08
C TRP A 374 -23.61 27.23 10.93
N ALA A 375 -24.44 26.21 10.74
CA ALA A 375 -25.89 26.36 10.84
C ALA A 375 -26.31 26.70 12.29
N SER A 376 -25.57 26.18 13.28
CA SER A 376 -25.74 26.55 14.69
C SER A 376 -25.16 27.94 14.98
N GLU A 377 -25.79 28.68 15.91
CA GLU A 377 -25.33 30.03 16.29
C GLU A 377 -24.02 30.01 17.09
N ASN A 378 -23.78 28.96 17.89
CA ASN A 378 -22.56 28.82 18.68
C ASN A 378 -22.05 27.37 18.62
N PRO A 379 -21.45 26.94 17.50
CA PRO A 379 -20.90 25.61 17.39
C PRO A 379 -19.67 25.47 18.30
N GLU A 380 -19.67 24.43 19.12
CA GLU A 380 -18.57 24.11 20.03
C GLU A 380 -17.35 23.57 19.28
N LYS A 381 -16.16 23.99 19.70
CA LYS A 381 -14.90 23.52 19.12
C LYS A 381 -14.49 22.17 19.72
N PRO A 382 -13.97 21.22 18.91
CA PRO A 382 -13.66 19.88 19.42
C PRO A 382 -12.56 19.88 20.49
N TRP A 383 -11.55 20.76 20.37
CA TRP A 383 -10.49 20.86 21.38
C TRP A 383 -10.95 21.49 22.70
N ASP A 384 -12.00 22.32 22.68
CA ASP A 384 -12.60 22.91 23.88
C ASP A 384 -13.45 21.84 24.60
N TRP A 385 -14.30 21.11 23.87
CA TRP A 385 -15.05 19.95 24.39
C TRP A 385 -14.13 18.90 25.01
N ARG A 386 -13.03 18.54 24.32
CA ARG A 386 -12.01 17.61 24.85
C ARG A 386 -11.33 18.12 26.11
N ARG A 387 -11.18 19.44 26.29
CA ARG A 387 -10.60 20.02 27.52
C ARG A 387 -11.59 19.91 28.67
N GLU A 388 -12.86 20.19 28.44
CA GLU A 388 -13.93 20.10 29.45
C GLU A 388 -14.13 18.66 29.94
N GLN A 389 -14.15 17.67 29.04
CA GLN A 389 -14.22 16.25 29.40
C GLN A 389 -13.04 15.81 30.29
N ARG A 390 -11.83 16.31 30.01
CA ARG A 390 -10.65 16.00 30.82
C ARG A 390 -10.75 16.63 32.21
N SER A 391 -11.22 17.87 32.31
CA SER A 391 -11.42 18.54 33.59
C SER A 391 -12.52 17.89 34.43
N ALA A 392 -13.62 17.45 33.81
CA ALA A 392 -14.70 16.74 34.48
C ALA A 392 -14.22 15.39 35.04
N ASN A 393 -13.43 14.62 34.28
CA ASN A 393 -12.88 13.35 34.75
C ASN A 393 -11.84 13.50 35.88
N VAL A 394 -11.16 14.65 35.99
CA VAL A 394 -10.19 14.92 37.06
C VAL A 394 -10.87 15.31 38.38
N GLN A 395 -12.10 15.83 38.34
CA GLN A 395 -12.86 16.20 39.54
C GLN A 395 -13.62 15.03 40.19
N VAL A 396 -13.63 13.84 39.57
CA VAL A 396 -14.36 12.65 40.03
C VAL A 396 -13.42 11.65 40.76
N TYR A 397 -12.16 12.01 41.00
CA TYR A 397 -11.18 11.20 41.74
C TYR A 397 -10.81 11.80 43.09
#